data_AF-A0A843WGM1-F1
#
_entry.id   AF-A0A843WGM1-F1
#
_cell.length_a   1.000
_cell.length_b   1.000
_cell.length_c   1.000
_cell.angle_alpha   90.00
_cell.angle_beta   90.00
_cell.angle_gamma   90.00
#
_symmetry.space_group_name_H-M   'P 1'
#
loop_
_entity.id
_entity.type
_entity.pdbx_description
1 polymer ?
#
loop_
_entity_poly.entity_id
_entity_poly.type
_entity_poly.pdbx_seq_one_letter_code
_entity_poly.pdbx_strand_id
1 'polypeptide(L)'
;YMNSLTYLSHEAFSIIPPDLVTDLRRMLSLDETSRPSASDFTGSPFFRNDTRLRALRFLDHMLERDNMQKSEFLKALSEMWKDFDSRVLRYKVLPPLCAELRNMVMQPMILPMVLTIAESQDKNDFELSTLPSLVPVLSSASGETLLLLVKHADLIINKATQEHLITNVLPLLVRAYDDTDPRIQEEVLRRTVSLAKQLDAK
;
A
#
# COMPACT_ATOMS: atom_id res chain seq x y z
N TYR A 1 -2.09 21.20 49.90
CA TYR A 1 -1.91 20.74 48.51
C TYR A 1 -3.22 20.94 47.78
N MET A 2 -3.39 22.10 47.13
CA MET A 2 -4.62 22.47 46.42
C MET A 2 -4.64 21.80 45.05
N ASN A 3 -5.73 21.10 44.75
CA ASN A 3 -6.05 20.52 43.45
C ASN A 3 -6.08 21.62 42.38
N SER A 4 -4.98 21.79 41.64
CA SER A 4 -4.89 22.70 40.49
C SER A 4 -5.52 22.12 39.21
N LEU A 5 -6.16 20.94 39.28
CA LEU A 5 -6.80 20.27 38.14
C LEU A 5 -8.24 20.74 37.86
N THR A 6 -8.83 21.61 38.69
CA THR A 6 -10.25 22.01 38.57
C THR A 6 -10.52 23.22 37.67
N TYR A 7 -9.52 23.82 37.02
CA TYR A 7 -9.71 25.06 36.25
C TYR A 7 -9.01 25.08 34.88
N LEU A 8 -9.18 24.02 34.07
CA LEU A 8 -8.97 24.18 32.64
C LEU A 8 -10.20 24.88 32.05
N SER A 9 -10.07 26.18 31.77
CA SER A 9 -11.12 27.00 31.17
C SER A 9 -11.44 26.52 29.74
N HIS A 10 -12.64 26.85 29.24
CA HIS A 10 -13.07 26.51 27.88
C HIS A 10 -12.09 27.00 26.80
N GLU A 11 -11.38 28.09 27.05
CA GLU A 11 -10.35 28.66 26.16
C GLU A 11 -9.13 27.74 25.98
N ALA A 12 -8.75 26.97 27.01
CA ALA A 12 -7.64 26.02 26.91
C ALA A 12 -7.89 24.89 25.90
N PHE A 13 -9.17 24.63 25.57
CA PHE A 13 -9.57 23.60 24.61
C PHE A 13 -9.97 24.17 23.23
N SER A 14 -9.83 25.48 23.01
CA SER A 14 -10.22 26.12 21.73
C SER A 14 -9.38 25.67 20.53
N ILE A 15 -8.17 25.16 20.77
CA ILE A 15 -7.25 24.63 19.75
C ILE A 15 -7.50 23.13 19.50
N ILE A 16 -8.34 22.49 20.32
CA ILE A 16 -8.55 21.04 20.29
C ILE A 16 -9.75 20.73 19.39
N PRO A 17 -9.65 19.73 18.49
CA PRO A 17 -10.77 19.29 17.67
C PRO A 17 -12.01 18.99 18.54
N PRO A 18 -13.21 19.47 18.16
CA PRO A 18 -14.42 19.38 18.99
C PRO A 18 -14.74 17.93 19.36
N ASP A 19 -14.48 17.00 18.44
CA ASP A 19 -14.67 15.55 18.62
C ASP A 19 -13.81 14.95 19.73
N LEU A 20 -12.73 15.62 20.15
CA LEU A 20 -11.79 15.14 21.15
C LEU A 20 -12.01 15.79 22.54
N VAL A 21 -12.73 16.92 22.59
CA VAL A 21 -12.91 17.69 23.84
C VAL A 21 -13.65 16.88 24.90
N THR A 22 -14.69 16.14 24.51
CA THR A 22 -15.47 15.31 25.44
C THR A 22 -14.60 14.22 26.06
N ASP A 23 -13.80 13.53 25.25
CA ASP A 23 -12.94 12.44 25.73
C ASP A 23 -11.82 12.95 26.62
N LEU A 24 -11.17 14.06 26.25
CA LEU A 24 -10.13 14.67 27.08
C LEU A 24 -10.65 15.16 28.43
N ARG A 25 -11.87 15.73 28.47
CA ARG A 25 -12.51 16.09 29.74
C ARG A 25 -12.73 14.87 30.63
N ARG A 26 -13.17 13.74 30.07
CA ARG A 26 -13.33 12.50 30.83
C ARG A 26 -11.99 11.94 31.31
N MET A 27 -10.93 12.01 30.51
CA MET A 27 -9.59 11.57 30.89
C MET A 27 -9.01 12.38 32.07
N LEU A 28 -9.34 13.67 32.15
CA LEU A 28 -8.88 14.56 33.21
C LEU A 28 -9.77 14.54 34.47
N SER A 29 -10.82 13.73 34.48
CA SER A 29 -11.73 13.62 35.62
C SER A 29 -10.99 13.13 36.88
N LEU A 30 -11.35 13.69 38.03
CA LEU A 30 -10.84 13.24 39.33
C LEU A 30 -11.38 11.85 39.71
N ASP A 31 -12.54 11.48 39.17
CA ASP A 31 -13.13 10.16 39.33
C ASP A 31 -12.54 9.18 38.32
N GLU A 32 -11.76 8.21 38.81
CA GLU A 32 -11.09 7.19 38.00
C GLU A 32 -12.06 6.36 37.17
N THR A 33 -13.26 6.09 37.67
CA THR A 33 -14.26 5.25 36.98
C THR A 33 -14.87 5.94 35.75
N SER A 34 -14.78 7.28 35.70
CA SER A 34 -15.32 8.08 34.61
C SER A 34 -14.34 8.23 33.43
N ARG A 35 -13.06 7.89 33.63
CA ARG A 35 -12.00 7.97 32.62
C ARG A 35 -12.15 6.82 31.60
N PRO A 36 -12.08 7.10 30.29
CA PRO A 36 -12.16 6.05 29.28
C PRO A 36 -10.93 5.15 29.34
N SER A 37 -11.10 3.87 29.02
CA SER A 37 -9.96 2.99 28.74
C SER A 37 -9.25 3.42 27.45
N ALA A 38 -8.03 2.94 27.23
CA ALA A 38 -7.30 3.21 25.99
C ALA A 38 -8.09 2.71 24.75
N SER A 39 -8.74 1.55 24.86
CA SER A 39 -9.61 1.02 23.81
C SER A 39 -10.81 1.93 23.54
N ASP A 40 -11.47 2.42 24.58
CA ASP A 40 -12.63 3.32 24.43
C ASP A 40 -12.23 4.63 23.76
N PHE A 41 -11.07 5.19 24.14
CA PHE A 41 -10.54 6.41 23.55
C PHE A 41 -10.22 6.24 22.07
N THR A 42 -9.64 5.10 21.65
CA THR A 42 -9.39 4.82 20.23
C THR A 42 -10.67 4.62 19.40
N GLY A 43 -11.80 4.39 20.07
CA GLY A 43 -13.14 4.32 19.48
C GLY A 43 -13.84 5.68 19.35
N SER A 44 -13.22 6.78 19.79
CA SER A 44 -13.84 8.11 19.74
C SER A 44 -14.18 8.56 18.33
N PRO A 45 -15.16 9.48 18.16
CA PRO A 45 -15.51 10.04 16.86
C PRO A 45 -14.31 10.60 16.10
N PHE A 46 -13.36 11.20 16.82
CA PHE A 46 -12.13 11.74 16.25
C PHE A 46 -11.34 10.69 15.45
N PHE A 47 -11.11 9.49 16.00
CA PHE A 47 -10.39 8.41 15.31
C PHE A 47 -11.28 7.55 14.41
N ARG A 48 -12.57 7.49 14.70
CA ARG A 48 -13.53 6.68 13.93
C ARG A 48 -13.86 7.34 12.60
N ASN A 49 -13.96 8.67 12.57
CA ASN A 49 -14.36 9.42 11.38
C ASN A 49 -13.18 9.77 10.47
N ASP A 50 -11.93 9.72 10.97
CA ASP A 50 -10.74 9.92 10.14
C ASP A 50 -10.70 8.90 8.98
N THR A 51 -10.74 9.41 7.75
CA THR A 51 -10.80 8.60 6.53
C THR A 51 -9.56 7.74 6.33
N ARG A 52 -8.37 8.21 6.71
CA ARG A 52 -7.12 7.45 6.60
C ARG A 52 -7.14 6.26 7.56
N LEU A 53 -7.59 6.48 8.79
CA LEU A 53 -7.74 5.38 9.77
C LEU A 53 -8.80 4.37 9.33
N ARG A 54 -9.90 4.82 8.71
CA ARG A 54 -10.89 3.91 8.11
C ARG A 54 -10.29 3.09 6.97
N ALA A 55 -9.47 3.70 6.11
CA ALA A 55 -8.79 2.99 5.03
C ALA A 55 -7.78 1.96 5.55
N LEU A 56 -6.99 2.30 6.59
CA LEU A 56 -6.08 1.36 7.22
C LEU A 56 -6.82 0.18 7.87
N ARG A 57 -7.94 0.42 8.55
CA ARG A 57 -8.79 -0.65 9.09
C ARG A 57 -9.39 -1.52 7.98
N PHE A 58 -9.74 -0.94 6.82
CA PHE A 58 -10.18 -1.75 5.67
C PHE A 58 -9.04 -2.64 5.15
N LEU A 59 -7.82 -2.11 5.05
CA LEU A 59 -6.63 -2.86 4.64
C LEU A 59 -6.36 -4.06 5.55
N ASP A 60 -6.50 -3.89 6.87
CA ASP A 60 -6.33 -4.97 7.86
C ASP A 60 -7.28 -6.15 7.60
N HIS A 61 -8.47 -5.88 7.06
CA HIS A 61 -9.50 -6.88 6.73
C HIS A 61 -9.68 -7.11 5.22
N MET A 62 -8.78 -6.59 4.38
CA MET A 62 -9.00 -6.53 2.93
C MET A 62 -9.17 -7.92 2.34
N LEU A 63 -8.37 -8.89 2.78
CA LEU A 63 -8.40 -10.25 2.25
C LEU A 63 -9.75 -10.96 2.44
N GLU A 64 -10.52 -10.56 3.46
CA GLU A 64 -11.85 -11.11 3.80
C GLU A 64 -12.97 -10.53 2.93
N ARG A 65 -12.70 -9.45 2.20
CA ARG A 65 -13.70 -8.73 1.40
C ARG A 65 -13.88 -9.35 0.02
N ASP A 66 -15.06 -9.14 -0.57
CA ASP A 66 -15.31 -9.54 -1.94
C ASP A 66 -14.60 -8.60 -2.96
N ASN A 67 -14.50 -9.04 -4.22
CA ASN A 67 -13.79 -8.29 -5.25
C ASN A 67 -14.45 -6.95 -5.60
N MET A 68 -15.76 -6.80 -5.40
CA MET A 68 -16.49 -5.55 -5.67
C MET A 68 -16.10 -4.50 -4.63
N GLN A 69 -16.18 -4.85 -3.34
CA GLN A 69 -15.74 -4.02 -2.22
C GLN A 69 -14.26 -3.65 -2.34
N LYS A 70 -13.40 -4.62 -2.68
CA LYS A 70 -11.97 -4.38 -2.93
C LYS A 70 -11.76 -3.38 -4.06
N SER A 71 -12.48 -3.53 -5.18
CA SER A 71 -12.33 -2.64 -6.34
C SER A 71 -12.74 -1.20 -6.05
N GLU A 72 -13.84 -1.01 -5.32
CA GLU A 72 -14.28 0.32 -4.87
C GLU A 72 -13.27 0.94 -3.91
N PHE A 73 -12.79 0.15 -2.95
CA PHE A 73 -11.80 0.58 -1.99
C PHE A 73 -10.47 0.97 -2.64
N LEU A 74 -9.91 0.14 -3.53
CA LEU A 74 -8.61 0.41 -4.17
C LEU A 74 -8.65 1.68 -5.03
N LYS A 75 -9.80 1.96 -5.68
CA LYS A 75 -10.02 3.24 -6.38
C LYS A 75 -9.96 4.41 -5.39
N ALA A 76 -10.72 4.36 -4.30
CA ALA A 76 -10.68 5.41 -3.28
C ALA A 76 -9.29 5.55 -2.63
N LEU A 77 -8.58 4.44 -2.40
CA LEU A 77 -7.23 4.44 -1.85
C LEU A 77 -6.24 5.14 -2.79
N SER A 78 -6.40 4.98 -4.11
CA SER A 78 -5.55 5.68 -5.09
C SER A 78 -5.73 7.20 -5.07
N GLU A 79 -6.93 7.69 -4.74
CA GLU A 79 -7.23 9.14 -4.64
C GLU A 79 -6.60 9.77 -3.39
N MET A 80 -6.62 9.06 -2.26
CA MET A 80 -6.05 9.51 -0.99
C MET A 80 -4.55 9.15 -0.82
N TRP A 81 -3.89 8.68 -1.88
CA TRP A 81 -2.53 8.16 -1.79
C TRP A 81 -1.53 9.16 -1.19
N LYS A 82 -1.70 10.46 -1.49
CA LYS A 82 -0.87 11.57 -1.01
C LYS A 82 -1.08 11.90 0.48
N ASP A 83 -2.14 11.37 1.08
CA ASP A 83 -2.49 11.63 2.48
C ASP A 83 -1.74 10.70 3.46
N PHE A 84 -0.99 9.73 2.94
CA PHE A 84 -0.17 8.79 3.71
C PHE A 84 1.32 9.13 3.60
N ASP A 85 2.01 9.06 4.73
CA ASP A 85 3.47 9.13 4.73
C ASP A 85 4.11 7.84 4.21
N SER A 86 5.40 7.91 3.86
CA SER A 86 6.15 6.79 3.30
C SER A 86 6.24 5.59 4.24
N ARG A 87 6.21 5.80 5.56
CA ARG A 87 6.26 4.71 6.54
C ARG A 87 4.91 3.98 6.59
N VAL A 88 3.80 4.70 6.56
CA VAL A 88 2.46 4.10 6.50
C VAL A 88 2.28 3.33 5.19
N LEU A 89 2.67 3.90 4.05
CA LEU A 89 2.63 3.20 2.77
C LEU A 89 3.44 1.89 2.83
N ARG A 90 4.67 1.94 3.34
CA ARG A 90 5.55 0.78 3.43
C ARG A 90 5.08 -0.29 4.41
N TYR A 91 4.69 0.09 5.63
CA TYR A 91 4.48 -0.88 6.72
C TYR A 91 3.01 -1.24 6.95
N LYS A 92 2.06 -0.48 6.39
CA LYS A 92 0.63 -0.72 6.56
C LYS A 92 -0.11 -0.96 5.24
N VAL A 93 0.27 -0.28 4.16
CA VAL A 93 -0.42 -0.39 2.87
C VAL A 93 0.17 -1.48 1.98
N LEU A 94 1.50 -1.55 1.86
CA LEU A 94 2.17 -2.53 1.00
C LEU A 94 1.88 -4.00 1.38
N PRO A 95 1.96 -4.42 2.67
CA PRO A 95 1.78 -5.84 3.01
C PRO A 95 0.43 -6.45 2.57
N PRO A 96 -0.73 -5.84 2.83
CA PRO A 96 -2.01 -6.38 2.36
C PRO A 96 -2.15 -6.34 0.83
N LEU A 97 -1.60 -5.32 0.15
CA LEU A 97 -1.57 -5.28 -1.32
C LEU A 97 -0.75 -6.44 -1.90
N CYS A 98 0.45 -6.67 -1.35
CA CYS A 98 1.30 -7.80 -1.71
C CYS A 98 0.61 -9.15 -1.48
N ALA A 99 -0.07 -9.32 -0.34
CA ALA A 99 -0.81 -10.54 -0.04
C ALA A 99 -1.95 -10.80 -1.05
N GLU A 100 -2.61 -9.74 -1.52
CA GLU A 100 -3.74 -9.82 -2.46
C GLU A 100 -3.28 -10.01 -3.92
N LEU A 101 -1.98 -9.89 -4.25
CA LEU A 101 -1.46 -10.23 -5.58
C LEU A 101 -1.72 -11.69 -5.98
N ARG A 102 -2.02 -12.59 -5.04
CA ARG A 102 -2.48 -13.95 -5.31
C ARG A 102 -3.83 -14.00 -6.06
N ASN A 103 -4.63 -12.95 -5.98
CA ASN A 103 -5.92 -12.85 -6.64
C ASN A 103 -5.74 -12.28 -8.06
N MET A 104 -5.68 -13.18 -9.05
CA MET A 104 -5.43 -12.82 -10.45
C MET A 104 -6.41 -11.78 -11.02
N VAL A 105 -7.66 -11.78 -10.55
CA VAL A 105 -8.68 -10.81 -10.99
C VAL A 105 -8.35 -9.40 -10.53
N MET A 106 -7.73 -9.26 -9.36
CA MET A 106 -7.41 -7.96 -8.75
C MET A 106 -6.01 -7.45 -9.12
N GLN A 107 -5.14 -8.31 -9.67
CA GLN A 107 -3.77 -7.96 -10.03
C GLN A 107 -3.63 -6.68 -10.86
N PRO A 108 -4.44 -6.42 -11.92
CA PRO A 108 -4.29 -5.20 -12.72
C PRO A 108 -4.48 -3.90 -11.93
N MET A 109 -5.29 -3.94 -10.87
CA MET A 109 -5.55 -2.77 -10.02
C MET A 109 -4.50 -2.62 -8.92
N ILE A 110 -4.04 -3.74 -8.36
CA ILE A 110 -3.11 -3.77 -7.21
C ILE A 110 -1.67 -3.53 -7.65
N LEU A 111 -1.26 -4.12 -8.78
CA LEU A 111 0.12 -4.10 -9.24
C LEU A 111 0.66 -2.67 -9.41
N PRO A 112 -0.05 -1.70 -10.04
CA PRO A 112 0.42 -0.32 -10.10
C PRO A 112 0.68 0.30 -8.72
N MET A 113 -0.17 0.00 -7.73
CA MET A 113 -0.04 0.51 -6.36
C MET A 113 1.19 -0.09 -5.67
N VAL A 114 1.41 -1.41 -5.81
CA VAL A 114 2.61 -2.09 -5.30
C VAL A 114 3.87 -1.51 -5.94
N LEU A 115 3.89 -1.35 -7.27
CA LEU A 115 5.04 -0.80 -7.98
C LEU A 115 5.33 0.65 -7.61
N THR A 116 4.29 1.46 -7.37
CA THR A 116 4.43 2.85 -6.89
C THR A 116 5.15 2.91 -5.54
N ILE A 117 4.79 2.04 -4.59
CA ILE A 117 5.51 1.97 -3.31
C ILE A 117 6.94 1.48 -3.55
N ALA A 118 7.09 0.46 -4.40
CA ALA A 118 8.36 -0.13 -4.74
C ALA A 118 9.35 0.87 -5.32
N GLU A 119 8.92 1.88 -6.08
CA GLU A 119 9.79 2.97 -6.60
C GLU A 119 10.57 3.68 -5.49
N SER A 120 9.93 3.91 -4.33
CA SER A 120 10.54 4.59 -3.18
C SER A 120 11.46 3.72 -2.31
N GLN A 121 11.45 2.40 -2.52
CA GLN A 121 12.27 1.46 -1.73
C GLN A 121 13.73 1.47 -2.18
N ASP A 122 14.66 1.14 -1.29
CA ASP A 122 16.00 0.74 -1.75
C ASP A 122 15.98 -0.72 -2.27
N LYS A 123 17.13 -1.21 -2.75
CA LYS A 123 17.23 -2.58 -3.29
C LYS A 123 16.94 -3.64 -2.23
N ASN A 124 17.47 -3.47 -1.02
CA ASN A 124 17.32 -4.44 0.06
C ASN A 124 15.86 -4.53 0.51
N ASP A 125 15.21 -3.39 0.68
CA ASP A 125 13.80 -3.31 1.02
C ASP A 125 12.92 -3.94 -0.06
N PHE A 126 13.20 -3.65 -1.32
CA PHE A 126 12.47 -4.24 -2.44
C PHE A 126 12.60 -5.77 -2.46
N GLU A 127 13.81 -6.30 -2.30
CA GLU A 127 14.08 -7.74 -2.31
C GLU A 127 13.45 -8.47 -1.12
N LEU A 128 13.42 -7.84 0.06
CA LEU A 128 12.85 -8.47 1.26
C LEU A 128 11.33 -8.38 1.32
N SER A 129 10.73 -7.23 0.95
CA SER A 129 9.29 -7.02 1.16
C SER A 129 8.41 -7.20 -0.07
N THR A 130 8.93 -6.89 -1.26
CA THR A 130 8.10 -6.70 -2.46
C THR A 130 8.34 -7.79 -3.48
N LEU A 131 9.60 -8.07 -3.81
CA LEU A 131 9.98 -9.08 -4.81
C LEU A 131 9.40 -10.47 -4.53
N PRO A 132 9.37 -11.00 -3.29
CA PRO A 132 8.84 -12.33 -3.02
C PRO A 132 7.36 -12.49 -3.43
N SER A 133 6.59 -11.40 -3.34
CA SER A 133 5.18 -11.38 -3.75
C SER A 133 5.02 -11.17 -5.26
N LEU A 134 6.00 -10.53 -5.91
CA LEU A 134 6.00 -10.34 -7.36
C LEU A 134 6.46 -11.58 -8.13
N VAL A 135 7.36 -12.40 -7.59
CA VAL A 135 7.90 -13.60 -8.27
C VAL A 135 6.79 -14.51 -8.82
N PRO A 136 5.77 -14.92 -8.03
CA PRO A 136 4.68 -15.74 -8.57
C PRO A 136 3.91 -15.03 -9.69
N VAL A 137 3.73 -13.71 -9.58
CA VAL A 137 3.03 -12.90 -10.59
C VAL A 137 3.84 -12.83 -11.88
N LEU A 138 5.17 -12.62 -11.80
CA LEU A 138 6.06 -12.65 -12.95
C LEU A 138 5.96 -13.99 -13.70
N SER A 139 5.83 -15.10 -12.96
CA SER A 139 5.71 -16.43 -13.53
C SER A 139 4.31 -16.78 -14.04
N SER A 140 3.24 -16.05 -13.73
CA SER A 140 1.87 -16.44 -14.11
C SER A 140 1.03 -15.35 -14.78
N ALA A 141 1.53 -14.10 -14.86
CA ALA A 141 0.78 -12.97 -15.40
C ALA A 141 0.37 -13.15 -16.87
N SER A 142 -0.85 -12.72 -17.19
CA SER A 142 -1.39 -12.72 -18.55
C SER A 142 -2.23 -11.46 -18.79
N GLY A 143 -2.53 -11.17 -20.06
CA GLY A 143 -3.37 -10.03 -20.45
C GLY A 143 -2.86 -8.71 -19.86
N GLU A 144 -3.75 -7.97 -19.20
CA GLU A 144 -3.43 -6.64 -18.66
C GLU A 144 -2.34 -6.67 -17.58
N THR A 145 -2.28 -7.72 -16.75
CA THR A 145 -1.22 -7.85 -15.74
C THR A 145 0.16 -8.00 -16.40
N LEU A 146 0.26 -8.80 -17.46
CA LEU A 146 1.51 -8.98 -18.20
C LEU A 146 1.93 -7.65 -18.85
N LEU A 147 0.99 -6.95 -19.49
CA LEU A 147 1.25 -5.64 -20.08
C LEU A 147 1.80 -4.64 -19.05
N LEU A 148 1.21 -4.58 -17.86
CA LEU A 148 1.67 -3.71 -16.77
C LEU A 148 3.08 -4.09 -16.31
N LEU A 149 3.39 -5.38 -16.14
CA LEU A 149 4.73 -5.81 -15.76
C LEU A 149 5.79 -5.41 -16.80
N VAL A 150 5.48 -5.56 -18.10
CA VAL A 150 6.40 -5.16 -19.17
C VAL A 150 6.61 -3.64 -19.17
N LYS A 151 5.55 -2.84 -19.00
CA LYS A 151 5.64 -1.36 -18.91
C LYS A 151 6.54 -0.88 -17.78
N HIS A 152 6.59 -1.63 -16.67
CA HIS A 152 7.35 -1.30 -15.47
C HIS A 152 8.58 -2.19 -15.26
N ALA A 153 9.00 -2.95 -16.28
CA ALA A 153 10.11 -3.89 -16.16
C ALA A 153 11.42 -3.21 -15.73
N ASP A 154 11.67 -1.97 -16.17
CA ASP A 154 12.84 -1.18 -15.77
C ASP A 154 12.96 -1.04 -14.24
N LEU A 155 11.84 -0.89 -13.51
CA LEU A 155 11.87 -0.79 -12.05
C LEU A 155 12.40 -2.08 -11.41
N ILE A 156 11.89 -3.23 -11.87
CA ILE A 156 12.26 -4.54 -11.36
C ILE A 156 13.71 -4.84 -11.72
N ILE A 157 14.12 -4.53 -12.96
CA ILE A 157 15.49 -4.74 -13.43
C ILE A 157 16.49 -3.93 -12.61
N ASN A 158 16.19 -2.68 -12.30
CA ASN A 158 17.08 -1.84 -11.51
C ASN A 158 17.26 -2.35 -10.07
N LYS A 159 16.22 -2.97 -9.49
CA LYS A 159 16.20 -3.34 -8.06
C LYS A 159 16.52 -4.79 -7.75
N ALA A 160 16.26 -5.73 -8.67
CA ALA A 160 16.50 -7.16 -8.45
C ALA A 160 17.96 -7.59 -8.70
N THR A 161 18.39 -8.69 -8.09
CA THR A 161 19.66 -9.38 -8.39
C THR A 161 19.68 -9.99 -9.79
N GLN A 162 20.88 -10.25 -10.32
CA GLN A 162 21.06 -10.92 -11.61
C GLN A 162 20.41 -12.30 -11.67
N GLU A 163 20.44 -13.04 -10.56
CA GLU A 163 19.77 -14.35 -10.44
C GLU A 163 18.25 -14.24 -10.68
N HIS A 164 17.60 -13.27 -10.04
CA HIS A 164 16.17 -13.05 -10.22
C HIS A 164 15.82 -12.50 -11.60
N LEU A 165 16.72 -11.75 -12.22
CA LEU A 165 16.54 -11.27 -13.58
C LEU A 165 16.50 -12.42 -14.58
N ILE A 166 17.46 -13.33 -14.48
CA ILE A 166 17.54 -14.51 -15.35
C ILE A 166 16.37 -15.47 -15.10
N THR A 167 16.02 -15.70 -13.84
CA THR A 167 15.04 -16.72 -13.46
C THR A 167 13.59 -16.24 -13.64
N ASN A 168 13.31 -14.96 -13.43
CA ASN A 168 11.93 -14.45 -13.36
C ASN A 168 11.61 -13.40 -14.43
N VAL A 169 12.53 -12.48 -14.74
CA VAL A 169 12.25 -11.36 -15.66
C VAL A 169 12.44 -11.77 -17.11
N LEU A 170 13.52 -12.49 -17.45
CA LEU A 170 13.72 -12.96 -18.82
C LEU A 170 12.58 -13.85 -19.32
N PRO A 171 12.10 -14.86 -18.56
CA PRO A 171 10.96 -15.69 -19.01
C PRO A 171 9.67 -14.89 -19.20
N LEU A 172 9.45 -13.85 -18.38
CA LEU A 172 8.32 -12.93 -18.55
C LEU A 172 8.41 -12.20 -19.90
N LEU A 173 9.59 -11.66 -20.25
CA LEU A 173 9.78 -10.93 -21.51
C LEU A 173 9.63 -11.87 -22.71
N VAL A 174 10.18 -13.08 -22.66
CA VAL A 174 9.99 -14.10 -23.71
C VAL A 174 8.51 -14.37 -23.93
N ARG A 175 7.74 -14.58 -22.85
CA ARG A 175 6.29 -14.73 -22.95
C ARG A 175 5.58 -13.53 -23.54
N ALA A 176 6.05 -12.32 -23.26
CA ALA A 176 5.46 -11.11 -23.83
C ALA A 176 5.72 -10.99 -25.35
N TYR A 177 6.86 -11.48 -25.86
CA TYR A 177 7.10 -11.54 -27.31
C TYR A 177 6.17 -12.55 -28.00
N ASP A 178 5.96 -13.70 -27.36
CA ASP A 178 5.13 -14.79 -27.89
C ASP A 178 3.62 -14.59 -27.62
N ASP A 179 3.22 -13.51 -26.96
CA ASP A 179 1.81 -13.25 -26.62
C ASP A 179 0.98 -12.90 -27.87
N THR A 180 -0.31 -13.23 -27.86
CA THR A 180 -1.24 -12.93 -28.95
C THR A 180 -1.75 -11.49 -28.97
N ASP A 181 -1.62 -10.76 -27.86
CA ASP A 181 -2.06 -9.35 -27.77
C ASP A 181 -1.01 -8.40 -28.40
N PRO A 182 -1.35 -7.68 -29.49
CA PRO A 182 -0.42 -6.76 -30.14
C PRO A 182 0.09 -5.66 -29.22
N ARG A 183 -0.69 -5.26 -28.20
CA ARG A 183 -0.29 -4.21 -27.24
C ARG A 183 0.89 -4.68 -26.38
N ILE A 184 0.93 -5.96 -26.04
CA ILE A 184 2.01 -6.57 -25.24
C ILE A 184 3.26 -6.70 -26.11
N GLN A 185 3.10 -7.21 -27.33
CA GLN A 185 4.19 -7.35 -28.29
C GLN A 185 4.85 -6.00 -28.63
N GLU A 186 4.05 -4.97 -28.87
CA GLU A 186 4.56 -3.62 -29.15
C GLU A 186 5.35 -3.07 -27.95
N GLU A 187 4.82 -3.19 -26.74
CA GLU A 187 5.49 -2.66 -25.55
C GLU A 187 6.80 -3.40 -25.25
N VAL A 188 6.84 -4.73 -25.37
CA VAL A 188 8.08 -5.49 -25.16
C VAL A 188 9.13 -5.16 -26.23
N LEU A 189 8.72 -5.02 -27.50
CA LEU A 189 9.61 -4.62 -28.60
C LEU A 189 10.18 -3.22 -28.37
N ARG A 190 9.34 -2.27 -27.96
CA ARG A 190 9.74 -0.90 -27.63
C ARG A 190 10.78 -0.86 -26.51
N ARG A 191 10.63 -1.71 -25.49
CA ARG A 191 11.52 -1.76 -24.32
C ARG A 191 12.79 -2.56 -24.56
N THR A 192 12.79 -3.49 -25.53
CA THR A 192 13.85 -4.49 -25.77
C THR A 192 15.26 -3.91 -25.68
N VAL A 193 15.55 -2.82 -26.39
CA VAL A 193 16.90 -2.24 -26.44
C VAL A 193 17.33 -1.66 -25.09
N SER A 194 16.40 -1.06 -24.35
CA SER A 194 16.67 -0.53 -23.01
C SER A 194 16.94 -1.68 -22.03
N LEU A 195 16.04 -2.68 -22.03
CA LEU A 195 16.13 -3.81 -21.12
C LEU A 195 17.38 -4.65 -21.38
N ALA A 196 17.71 -4.93 -22.65
CA ALA A 196 18.91 -5.68 -23.02
C ALA A 196 20.19 -5.02 -22.49
N LYS A 197 20.34 -3.69 -22.67
CA LYS A 197 21.49 -2.95 -22.14
C LYS A 197 21.58 -2.99 -20.62
N GLN A 198 20.45 -2.92 -19.93
CA GLN A 198 20.43 -2.97 -18.46
C GLN A 198 20.75 -4.38 -17.92
N LEU A 199 20.33 -5.41 -18.64
CA LEU A 199 20.60 -6.81 -18.30
C LEU A 199 22.07 -7.19 -18.57
N ASP A 200 22.66 -6.66 -19.64
CA ASP A 200 24.08 -6.86 -20.00
C ASP A 200 25.05 -6.08 -19.08
N ALA A 201 24.59 -4.96 -18.51
CA ALA A 201 25.40 -4.09 -17.65
C ALA A 201 25.48 -4.55 -16.18
N LYS A 202 24.75 -5.61 -15.80
CA LYS A 202 24.75 -6.20 -14.46
C LYS A 202 25.51 -7.52 -14.43
#